data_AF-G7GG63-F1
#
_entry.id   AF-G7GG63-F1
#
_cell.length_a   1.000
_cell.length_b   1.000
_cell.length_c   1.000
_cell.angle_alpha   90.00
_cell.angle_beta   90.00
_cell.angle_gamma   90.00
#
_symmetry.space_group_name_H-M   'P 1'
#
loop_
_entity.id
_entity.type
_entity.pdbx_description
1 polymer ?
#
loop_
_entity_poly.entity_id
_entity_poly.type
_entity_poly.pdbx_seq_one_letter_code
_entity_poly.pdbx_strand_id
1 'polypeptide(L)'
;MKLKSLKLGAGVALMVSGFAMQDALADSYVFVTNTTPQTVSIQVNHTGTDILEQGNEWAQEATQIAPYETKRVLRMNRYTGLKSGKTYNFDTVVTSGNSQVTLKQTMTGTWSGSSIKHGIQTASTTSPWYSDRDVHRINTNYAGLSAQAAVKAEYTGGYDDFHYTIHQNTVQEPVSASADELKVLTYNIYALPMVASKISERLAELPNHLSGYDVIMMQEAFASSRTGMLNQLAQQYPYQTHIPVGSGYNLFDSGLVIVSRYPIVKTAQLIYPDCTGTDCFADKGVLYAEIIKNGKAYHVTSTHTASFDTDEARALRQVQFQQIRQLVNQQNVPSFDAVLMGGDFNVNKLLWPQDYQNMLMNLNATAAPSTGYTASTFDPRVNKLAGAAGSGGTAVEYLDYIVASNTHRQPIQSRNDVRILRTTADPLYMTWDLSDHFPVMGQFNYSP
;
A
#
# COMPACT_ATOMS: atom_id res chain seq x y z
N MET A 1 -6.08 -9.78 78.50
CA MET A 1 -6.14 -11.21 78.84
C MET A 1 -6.52 -12.00 77.58
N LYS A 2 -5.57 -12.81 77.07
CA LYS A 2 -5.65 -13.94 76.10
C LYS A 2 -6.20 -13.77 74.67
N LEU A 3 -5.35 -14.22 73.73
CA LEU A 3 -5.52 -14.52 72.30
C LEU A 3 -6.47 -15.69 71.97
N LYS A 4 -6.98 -15.71 70.72
CA LYS A 4 -6.92 -16.78 69.66
C LYS A 4 -7.88 -16.38 68.52
N SER A 5 -7.70 -16.61 67.21
CA SER A 5 -6.65 -17.10 66.31
C SER A 5 -7.17 -16.92 64.86
N LEU A 6 -6.29 -16.67 63.89
CA LEU A 6 -6.55 -16.67 62.43
C LEU A 6 -7.24 -17.96 61.92
N LYS A 7 -7.97 -17.85 60.79
CA LYS A 7 -7.79 -18.75 59.63
C LYS A 7 -8.19 -18.09 58.30
N LEU A 8 -7.26 -18.22 57.36
CA LEU A 8 -7.30 -17.86 55.94
C LEU A 8 -8.44 -18.55 55.19
N GLY A 9 -9.00 -17.86 54.19
CA GLY A 9 -9.87 -18.42 53.17
C GLY A 9 -9.63 -17.74 51.81
N ALA A 10 -8.40 -17.84 51.30
CA ALA A 10 -8.10 -17.56 49.90
C ALA A 10 -8.25 -18.89 49.13
N GLY A 11 -9.28 -19.01 48.31
CA GLY A 11 -9.48 -20.19 47.48
C GLY A 11 -10.73 -20.03 46.63
N VAL A 12 -10.55 -20.30 45.34
CA VAL A 12 -11.58 -20.39 44.29
C VAL A 12 -11.92 -19.07 43.58
N ALA A 13 -10.97 -18.56 42.79
CA ALA A 13 -11.27 -17.68 41.66
C ALA A 13 -10.18 -17.71 40.55
N LEU A 14 -9.50 -18.85 40.33
CA LEU A 14 -8.33 -18.91 39.44
C LEU A 14 -8.28 -20.13 38.50
N MET A 15 -9.40 -20.84 38.27
CA MET A 15 -9.42 -22.04 37.41
C MET A 15 -10.28 -21.93 36.15
N VAL A 16 -10.91 -20.79 35.85
CA VAL A 16 -11.68 -20.61 34.61
C VAL A 16 -10.92 -19.80 33.55
N SER A 17 -9.98 -18.94 33.97
CA SER A 17 -9.12 -18.18 33.04
C SER A 17 -7.98 -19.01 32.43
N GLY A 18 -7.61 -20.16 33.04
CA GLY A 18 -6.50 -21.00 32.58
C GLY A 18 -6.84 -21.86 31.34
N PHE A 19 -8.07 -22.36 31.22
CA PHE A 19 -8.47 -23.23 30.11
C PHE A 19 -8.62 -22.46 28.79
N ALA A 20 -9.25 -21.28 28.81
CA ALA A 20 -9.38 -20.45 27.61
C ALA A 20 -8.02 -19.93 27.10
N MET A 21 -7.05 -19.71 28.00
CA MET A 21 -5.69 -19.33 27.61
C MET A 21 -4.87 -20.52 27.08
N GLN A 22 -5.12 -21.75 27.53
CA GLN A 22 -4.44 -22.94 27.00
C GLN A 22 -4.89 -23.28 25.58
N ASP A 23 -6.18 -23.14 25.26
CA ASP A 23 -6.71 -23.41 23.91
C ASP A 23 -6.13 -22.45 22.86
N ALA A 24 -5.97 -21.16 23.20
CA ALA A 24 -5.35 -20.18 22.30
C ALA A 24 -3.86 -20.44 22.04
N LEU A 25 -3.15 -21.12 22.95
CA LEU A 25 -1.74 -21.51 22.79
C LEU A 25 -1.56 -22.84 22.05
N ALA A 26 -2.66 -23.57 21.83
CA ALA A 26 -2.69 -24.89 21.22
C ALA A 26 -3.12 -24.87 19.74
N ASP A 27 -3.48 -23.71 19.20
CA ASP A 27 -3.99 -23.58 17.83
C ASP A 27 -2.91 -23.07 16.87
N SER A 28 -3.06 -23.46 15.61
CA SER A 28 -2.49 -22.74 14.46
C SER A 28 -3.61 -22.11 13.65
N TYR A 29 -3.36 -20.93 13.13
CA TYR A 29 -4.27 -20.20 12.28
C TYR A 29 -3.72 -20.06 10.87
N VAL A 30 -4.62 -20.08 9.88
CA VAL A 30 -4.33 -19.69 8.51
C VAL A 30 -4.95 -18.32 8.26
N PHE A 31 -4.10 -17.38 7.87
CA PHE A 31 -4.49 -16.06 7.39
C PHE A 31 -4.31 -16.01 5.89
N VAL A 32 -5.25 -15.38 5.20
CA VAL A 32 -5.19 -15.17 3.76
C VAL A 32 -5.32 -13.67 3.50
N THR A 33 -4.32 -13.11 2.83
CA THR A 33 -4.34 -11.74 2.29
C THR A 33 -4.76 -11.80 0.83
N ASN A 34 -5.92 -11.24 0.52
CA ASN A 34 -6.38 -11.04 -0.85
C ASN A 34 -5.81 -9.71 -1.37
N THR A 35 -4.84 -9.69 -2.29
CA THR A 35 -4.38 -8.42 -2.88
C THR A 35 -5.03 -8.11 -4.23
N THR A 36 -6.16 -8.76 -4.55
CA THR A 36 -6.89 -8.56 -5.80
C THR A 36 -8.06 -7.58 -5.61
N PRO A 37 -8.53 -6.90 -6.68
CA PRO A 37 -9.69 -6.01 -6.61
C PRO A 37 -11.03 -6.75 -6.48
N GLN A 38 -11.05 -8.08 -6.44
CA GLN A 38 -12.27 -8.89 -6.37
C GLN A 38 -12.41 -9.52 -4.99
N THR A 39 -13.65 -9.68 -4.52
CA THR A 39 -13.92 -10.57 -3.40
C THR A 39 -13.57 -12.01 -3.79
N VAL A 40 -12.87 -12.72 -2.92
CA VAL A 40 -12.56 -14.14 -3.10
C VAL A 40 -13.37 -15.00 -2.14
N SER A 41 -13.82 -16.16 -2.62
CA SER A 41 -14.50 -17.17 -1.80
C SER A 41 -13.48 -18.13 -1.20
N ILE A 42 -13.78 -18.62 0.00
CA ILE A 42 -12.96 -19.56 0.76
C ILE A 42 -13.76 -20.81 1.10
N GLN A 43 -13.21 -21.97 0.77
CA GLN A 43 -13.74 -23.27 1.16
C GLN A 43 -12.60 -24.13 1.73
N VAL A 44 -12.77 -24.64 2.94
CA VAL A 44 -11.80 -25.57 3.53
C VAL A 44 -12.28 -27.00 3.37
N ASN A 45 -11.42 -27.86 2.86
CA ASN A 45 -11.64 -29.31 2.80
C ASN A 45 -10.68 -30.00 3.76
N HIS A 46 -11.21 -30.88 4.61
CA HIS A 46 -10.43 -31.65 5.58
C HIS A 46 -10.45 -33.14 5.21
N THR A 47 -9.28 -33.76 5.14
CA THR A 47 -9.10 -35.19 4.85
C THR A 47 -7.94 -35.76 5.68
N GLY A 48 -7.73 -37.07 5.69
CA GLY A 48 -6.61 -37.64 6.42
C GLY A 48 -6.71 -39.16 6.58
N THR A 49 -5.72 -39.75 7.25
CA THR A 49 -5.81 -41.14 7.73
C THR A 49 -6.69 -41.30 8.98
N ASP A 50 -7.07 -40.16 9.56
CA ASP A 50 -8.09 -39.97 10.59
C ASP A 50 -8.72 -38.58 10.35
N ILE A 51 -9.88 -38.32 10.92
CA ILE A 51 -10.65 -37.08 10.69
C ILE A 51 -10.88 -36.36 12.01
N LEU A 52 -10.70 -35.04 12.01
CA LEU A 52 -11.04 -34.16 13.12
C LEU A 52 -12.48 -33.70 13.05
N GLU A 53 -13.10 -33.55 14.22
CA GLU A 53 -14.43 -33.02 14.37
C GLU A 53 -14.43 -31.49 14.18
N GLN A 54 -15.29 -31.01 13.28
CA GLN A 54 -15.47 -29.57 13.10
C GLN A 54 -16.08 -28.96 14.37
N GLY A 55 -15.58 -27.81 14.79
CA GLY A 55 -15.92 -27.16 16.05
C GLY A 55 -14.65 -26.90 16.84
N ASN A 56 -14.44 -27.68 17.91
CA ASN A 56 -13.32 -27.47 18.84
C ASN A 56 -11.97 -28.00 18.29
N GLU A 57 -11.96 -29.04 17.47
CA GLU A 57 -10.70 -29.60 16.94
C GLU A 57 -10.20 -28.85 15.70
N TRP A 58 -11.11 -28.33 14.87
CA TRP A 58 -10.80 -27.38 13.81
C TRP A 58 -12.04 -26.57 13.41
N ALA A 59 -11.84 -25.41 12.81
CA ALA A 59 -12.95 -24.61 12.28
C ALA A 59 -12.54 -23.83 11.03
N GLN A 60 -13.40 -23.87 10.00
CA GLN A 60 -13.42 -22.81 8.99
C GLN A 60 -14.08 -21.58 9.59
N GLU A 61 -13.44 -20.42 9.46
CA GLU A 61 -13.91 -19.18 10.08
C GLU A 61 -14.49 -18.21 9.07
N ALA A 62 -13.70 -17.81 8.07
CA ALA A 62 -14.16 -16.94 6.99
C ALA A 62 -14.46 -17.75 5.72
N THR A 63 -15.58 -17.43 5.07
CA THR A 63 -16.00 -17.99 3.77
C THR A 63 -15.75 -17.04 2.61
N GLN A 64 -15.44 -15.76 2.89
CA GLN A 64 -15.15 -14.73 1.89
C GLN A 64 -14.17 -13.69 2.43
N ILE A 65 -13.33 -13.17 1.54
CA ILE A 65 -12.35 -12.10 1.83
C ILE A 65 -12.56 -10.98 0.81
N ALA A 66 -12.80 -9.77 1.30
CA ALA A 66 -13.01 -8.59 0.48
C ALA A 66 -11.73 -8.20 -0.29
N PRO A 67 -11.83 -7.32 -1.30
CA PRO A 67 -10.66 -6.79 -1.99
C PRO A 67 -9.65 -6.19 -1.01
N TYR A 68 -8.37 -6.52 -1.20
CA TYR A 68 -7.24 -5.97 -0.43
C TYR A 68 -7.22 -6.32 1.07
N GLU A 69 -8.16 -7.13 1.55
CA GLU A 69 -8.35 -7.50 2.96
C GLU A 69 -7.49 -8.71 3.37
N THR A 70 -7.16 -8.79 4.66
CA THR A 70 -6.63 -10.00 5.28
C THR A 70 -7.64 -10.59 6.26
N LYS A 71 -7.93 -11.89 6.15
CA LYS A 71 -8.76 -12.60 7.13
C LYS A 71 -8.12 -13.88 7.63
N ARG A 72 -8.46 -14.24 8.86
CA ARG A 72 -8.29 -15.59 9.39
C ARG A 72 -9.36 -16.49 8.79
N VAL A 73 -8.96 -17.60 8.19
CA VAL A 73 -9.87 -18.47 7.42
C VAL A 73 -10.01 -19.87 8.00
N LEU A 74 -8.98 -20.35 8.69
CA LEU A 74 -8.92 -21.69 9.26
C LEU A 74 -8.21 -21.64 10.61
N ARG A 75 -8.78 -22.33 11.58
CA ARG A 75 -8.19 -22.67 12.87
C ARG A 75 -8.01 -24.18 12.95
N MET A 76 -6.82 -24.63 13.36
CA MET A 76 -6.51 -26.04 13.57
C MET A 76 -6.01 -26.20 15.01
N ASN A 77 -6.69 -27.02 15.81
CA ASN A 77 -6.15 -27.39 17.10
C ASN A 77 -5.02 -28.41 16.91
N ARG A 78 -3.90 -28.17 17.59
CA ARG A 78 -2.67 -28.92 17.41
C ARG A 78 -2.45 -30.00 18.47
N TYR A 79 -3.46 -30.27 19.31
CA TYR A 79 -3.45 -31.28 20.38
C TYR A 79 -4.73 -32.14 20.42
N THR A 80 -5.90 -31.51 20.52
CA THR A 80 -7.20 -32.16 20.70
C THR A 80 -7.62 -32.92 19.44
N GLY A 81 -8.14 -34.13 19.62
CA GLY A 81 -8.58 -35.01 18.51
C GLY A 81 -7.45 -35.76 17.79
N LEU A 82 -6.19 -35.40 18.05
CA LEU A 82 -5.05 -35.96 17.34
C LEU A 82 -4.61 -37.31 17.89
N LYS A 83 -4.34 -38.24 16.97
CA LYS A 83 -3.75 -39.55 17.28
C LYS A 83 -2.35 -39.64 16.73
N SER A 84 -1.43 -40.20 17.52
CA SER A 84 -0.03 -40.37 17.14
C SER A 84 0.10 -41.16 15.85
N GLY A 85 0.86 -40.64 14.88
CA GLY A 85 1.10 -41.25 13.57
C GLY A 85 -0.03 -41.09 12.55
N LYS A 86 -1.14 -40.43 12.91
CA LYS A 86 -2.22 -40.09 11.98
C LYS A 86 -1.97 -38.75 11.31
N THR A 87 -2.35 -38.65 10.04
CA THR A 87 -2.30 -37.43 9.24
C THR A 87 -3.67 -36.77 9.10
N TYR A 88 -3.64 -35.44 9.07
CA TYR A 88 -4.78 -34.53 9.02
C TYR A 88 -4.44 -33.41 8.03
N ASN A 89 -5.05 -33.45 6.85
CA ASN A 89 -4.79 -32.53 5.74
C ASN A 89 -5.90 -31.49 5.65
N PHE A 90 -5.50 -30.25 5.39
CA PHE A 90 -6.39 -29.13 5.15
C PHE A 90 -6.04 -28.51 3.80
N ASP A 91 -7.04 -28.46 2.91
CA ASP A 91 -6.97 -27.78 1.63
C ASP A 91 -7.90 -26.57 1.69
N THR A 92 -7.33 -25.38 1.91
CA THR A 92 -8.07 -24.12 1.87
C THR A 92 -8.10 -23.61 0.42
N VAL A 93 -9.25 -23.74 -0.22
CA VAL A 93 -9.48 -23.35 -1.61
C VAL A 93 -9.92 -21.90 -1.69
N VAL A 94 -9.16 -21.08 -2.40
CA VAL A 94 -9.43 -19.67 -2.68
C VAL A 94 -9.88 -19.53 -4.13
N THR A 95 -11.08 -18.99 -4.35
CA THR A 95 -11.71 -18.93 -5.69
C THR A 95 -12.18 -17.52 -6.06
N SER A 96 -11.96 -17.12 -7.30
CA SER A 96 -12.51 -15.91 -7.94
C SER A 96 -12.82 -16.20 -9.41
N GLY A 97 -14.11 -16.16 -9.77
CA GLY A 97 -14.57 -16.62 -11.08
C GLY A 97 -14.11 -18.06 -11.36
N ASN A 98 -13.36 -18.24 -12.46
CA ASN A 98 -12.81 -19.53 -12.87
C ASN A 98 -11.38 -19.79 -12.35
N SER A 99 -10.82 -18.87 -11.56
CA SER A 99 -9.48 -19.02 -10.99
C SER A 99 -9.53 -19.60 -9.59
N GLN A 100 -8.61 -20.53 -9.32
CA GLN A 100 -8.51 -21.21 -8.03
C GLN A 100 -7.04 -21.39 -7.61
N VAL A 101 -6.79 -21.21 -6.32
CA VAL A 101 -5.54 -21.62 -5.66
C VAL A 101 -5.90 -22.38 -4.39
N THR A 102 -5.20 -23.47 -4.12
CA THR A 102 -5.37 -24.28 -2.91
C THR A 102 -4.16 -24.08 -2.00
N LEU A 103 -4.41 -23.61 -0.79
CA LEU A 103 -3.43 -23.41 0.27
C LEU A 103 -3.45 -24.67 1.14
N LYS A 104 -2.33 -25.38 1.21
CA LYS A 104 -2.28 -26.74 1.75
C LYS A 104 -1.59 -26.77 3.10
N GLN A 105 -2.16 -27.49 4.06
CA GLN A 105 -1.49 -27.87 5.30
C GLN A 105 -1.63 -29.37 5.52
N THR A 106 -0.59 -30.01 6.05
CA THR A 106 -0.64 -31.41 6.49
C THR A 106 -0.05 -31.52 7.88
N MET A 107 -0.88 -31.94 8.82
CA MET A 107 -0.55 -32.13 10.21
C MET A 107 -0.38 -33.63 10.49
N THR A 108 0.65 -33.99 11.27
CA THR A 108 0.88 -35.36 11.74
C THR A 108 0.85 -35.35 13.26
N GLY A 109 -0.06 -36.14 13.85
CA GLY A 109 -0.19 -36.29 15.29
C GLY A 109 1.05 -36.96 15.90
N THR A 110 1.42 -36.48 17.08
CA THR A 110 2.52 -37.01 17.91
C THR A 110 1.98 -37.32 19.31
N TRP A 111 2.81 -37.89 20.18
CA TRP A 111 2.42 -38.18 21.56
C TRP A 111 2.16 -36.93 22.42
N SER A 112 2.63 -35.76 21.98
CA SER A 112 2.54 -34.49 22.71
C SER A 112 2.05 -33.33 21.84
N GLY A 113 1.16 -33.59 20.86
CA GLY A 113 0.66 -32.55 19.94
C GLY A 113 0.87 -32.94 18.48
N SER A 114 1.47 -32.07 17.67
CA SER A 114 1.67 -32.35 16.23
C SER A 114 2.80 -31.60 15.56
N SER A 115 3.34 -32.20 14.50
CA SER A 115 4.11 -31.48 13.47
C SER A 115 3.19 -31.06 12.33
N ILE A 116 3.52 -29.97 11.64
CA ILE A 116 2.76 -29.50 10.48
C ILE A 116 3.72 -29.10 9.35
N LYS A 117 3.29 -29.35 8.11
CA LYS A 117 3.93 -28.84 6.89
C LYS A 117 2.92 -28.02 6.11
N HIS A 118 3.41 -27.14 5.26
CA HIS A 118 2.58 -26.25 4.46
C HIS A 118 3.04 -26.22 3.00
N GLY A 119 2.13 -25.86 2.10
CA GLY A 119 2.38 -25.80 0.66
C GLY A 119 1.27 -25.06 -0.08
N ILE A 120 1.41 -24.99 -1.40
CA ILE A 120 0.48 -24.30 -2.30
C ILE A 120 0.28 -25.16 -3.55
N GLN A 121 -0.93 -25.18 -4.06
CA GLN A 121 -1.27 -25.77 -5.34
C GLN A 121 -2.07 -24.77 -6.19
N THR A 122 -1.60 -24.53 -7.40
CA THR A 122 -2.29 -23.74 -8.44
C THR A 122 -2.80 -24.68 -9.53
N ALA A 123 -3.44 -24.13 -10.55
CA ALA A 123 -3.88 -24.91 -11.71
C ALA A 123 -2.73 -25.60 -12.47
N SER A 124 -1.51 -25.04 -12.42
CA SER A 124 -0.36 -25.54 -13.19
C SER A 124 0.73 -26.19 -12.35
N THR A 125 0.83 -25.86 -11.06
CA THR A 125 1.98 -26.22 -10.22
C THR A 125 1.54 -26.59 -8.82
N THR A 126 2.17 -27.61 -8.24
CA THR A 126 2.07 -27.90 -6.80
C THR A 126 3.46 -27.73 -6.20
N SER A 127 3.56 -26.96 -5.11
CA SER A 127 4.82 -26.78 -4.41
C SER A 127 5.24 -28.07 -3.68
N PRO A 128 6.54 -28.22 -3.36
CA PRO A 128 6.96 -29.11 -2.29
C PRO A 128 6.25 -28.79 -0.97
N TRP A 129 6.34 -29.72 -0.02
CA TRP A 129 5.98 -29.46 1.37
C TRP A 129 7.12 -28.75 2.08
N TYR A 130 6.80 -27.63 2.73
CA TYR A 130 7.72 -26.83 3.51
C TYR A 130 7.49 -27.02 5.02
N SER A 131 8.54 -26.85 5.80
CA SER A 131 8.52 -26.90 7.26
C SER A 131 9.39 -25.83 7.93
N ASP A 132 9.97 -24.94 7.14
CA ASP A 132 10.71 -23.77 7.58
C ASP A 132 9.76 -22.55 7.72
N ARG A 133 10.34 -21.36 7.92
CA ARG A 133 9.62 -20.09 8.07
C ARG A 133 10.01 -19.07 7.00
N ASP A 134 10.63 -19.54 5.93
CA ASP A 134 10.99 -18.71 4.77
C ASP A 134 9.72 -18.39 3.97
N VAL A 135 9.82 -17.38 3.09
CA VAL A 135 8.71 -17.05 2.20
C VAL A 135 8.80 -17.90 0.94
N HIS A 136 7.80 -18.74 0.72
CA HIS A 136 7.70 -19.57 -0.48
C HIS A 136 6.68 -19.00 -1.45
N ARG A 137 6.99 -19.03 -2.75
CA ARG A 137 6.15 -18.47 -3.81
C ARG A 137 6.03 -19.42 -4.98
N ILE A 138 4.85 -19.46 -5.59
CA ILE A 138 4.65 -20.08 -6.90
C ILE A 138 3.94 -19.10 -7.84
N ASN A 139 4.44 -19.00 -9.06
CA ASN A 139 3.79 -18.21 -10.10
C ASN A 139 2.50 -18.90 -10.56
N THR A 140 1.49 -18.10 -10.89
CA THR A 140 0.20 -18.56 -11.38
C THR A 140 -0.46 -17.49 -12.25
N ASN A 141 -1.65 -17.78 -12.75
CA ASN A 141 -2.58 -16.77 -13.23
C ASN A 141 -3.82 -16.79 -12.33
N TYR A 142 -4.33 -15.62 -11.96
CA TYR A 142 -5.51 -15.50 -11.11
C TYR A 142 -6.38 -14.32 -11.55
N ALA A 143 -7.64 -14.60 -11.81
CA ALA A 143 -8.61 -13.69 -12.43
C ALA A 143 -8.10 -13.08 -13.75
N GLY A 144 -7.42 -13.88 -14.57
CA GLY A 144 -6.91 -13.48 -15.89
C GLY A 144 -5.62 -12.66 -15.88
N LEU A 145 -5.04 -12.41 -14.71
CA LEU A 145 -3.78 -11.66 -14.56
C LEU A 145 -2.65 -12.56 -14.05
N SER A 146 -1.42 -12.20 -14.43
CA SER A 146 -0.22 -12.81 -13.85
C SER A 146 -0.19 -12.57 -12.35
N ALA A 147 0.02 -13.62 -11.58
CA ALA A 147 -0.10 -13.59 -10.14
C ALA A 147 0.92 -14.54 -9.48
N GLN A 148 1.06 -14.40 -8.18
CA GLN A 148 1.79 -15.28 -7.30
C GLN A 148 0.88 -15.73 -6.17
N ALA A 149 1.00 -17.00 -5.80
CA ALA A 149 0.53 -17.46 -4.51
C ALA A 149 1.75 -17.64 -3.61
N ALA A 150 1.70 -17.09 -2.41
CA ALA A 150 2.82 -17.13 -1.47
C ALA A 150 2.38 -17.55 -0.08
N VAL A 151 3.33 -18.05 0.71
CA VAL A 151 3.14 -18.48 2.10
C VAL A 151 4.36 -18.16 2.94
N LYS A 152 4.13 -17.80 4.20
CA LYS A 152 5.14 -17.73 5.25
C LYS A 152 4.55 -18.30 6.55
N ALA A 153 5.32 -19.11 7.26
CA ALA A 153 5.00 -19.53 8.62
C ALA A 153 5.60 -18.54 9.64
N GLU A 154 4.87 -18.20 10.71
CA GLU A 154 5.33 -17.30 11.77
C GLU A 154 5.06 -17.90 13.16
N TYR A 155 6.09 -17.95 14.00
CA TYR A 155 5.99 -18.51 15.34
C TYR A 155 5.27 -17.57 16.30
N THR A 156 4.25 -18.08 17.01
CA THR A 156 3.44 -17.28 17.93
C THR A 156 3.72 -17.57 19.41
N GLY A 157 4.77 -18.34 19.72
CA GLY A 157 5.12 -18.74 21.09
C GLY A 157 4.66 -20.15 21.48
N GLY A 158 3.81 -20.78 20.66
CA GLY A 158 3.39 -22.18 20.80
C GLY A 158 3.57 -22.95 19.50
N TYR A 159 2.73 -22.64 18.52
CA TYR A 159 2.82 -23.16 17.15
C TYR A 159 3.03 -22.05 16.14
N ASP A 160 3.24 -22.43 14.89
CA ASP A 160 3.31 -21.47 13.79
C ASP A 160 1.90 -21.17 13.25
N ASP A 161 1.66 -19.89 12.95
CA ASP A 161 0.57 -19.44 12.09
C ASP A 161 1.05 -19.36 10.64
N PHE A 162 0.12 -19.45 9.69
CA PHE A 162 0.43 -19.48 8.26
C PHE A 162 -0.21 -18.30 7.55
N HIS A 163 0.63 -17.46 6.94
CA HIS A 163 0.22 -16.26 6.22
C HIS A 163 0.34 -16.49 4.72
N TYR A 164 -0.78 -16.78 4.10
CA TYR A 164 -0.89 -16.94 2.65
C TYR A 164 -1.33 -15.63 1.99
N THR A 165 -0.96 -15.47 0.73
CA THR A 165 -1.51 -14.40 -0.11
C THR A 165 -1.73 -14.87 -1.54
N ILE A 166 -2.79 -14.34 -2.14
CA ILE A 166 -2.98 -14.34 -3.59
C ILE A 166 -2.64 -12.94 -4.06
N HIS A 167 -1.51 -12.84 -4.74
CA HIS A 167 -0.93 -11.58 -5.17
C HIS A 167 -0.99 -11.43 -6.68
N GLN A 168 -1.78 -10.49 -7.20
CA GLN A 168 -1.66 -10.10 -8.60
C GLN A 168 -0.44 -9.21 -8.78
N ASN A 169 0.41 -9.58 -9.73
CA ASN A 169 1.60 -8.80 -10.04
C ASN A 169 1.19 -7.41 -10.54
N THR A 170 1.97 -6.39 -10.21
CA THR A 170 1.74 -5.05 -10.75
C THR A 170 1.75 -5.07 -12.27
N VAL A 171 0.63 -4.65 -12.86
CA VAL A 171 0.53 -4.48 -14.31
C VAL A 171 1.31 -3.23 -14.69
N GLN A 172 2.37 -3.42 -15.48
CA GLN A 172 3.15 -2.31 -15.99
C GLN A 172 2.30 -1.48 -16.96
N GLU A 173 2.44 -0.16 -16.88
CA GLU A 173 1.78 0.70 -17.84
C GLU A 173 2.40 0.53 -19.23
N PRO A 174 1.59 0.37 -20.30
CA PRO A 174 2.13 0.32 -21.65
C PRO A 174 2.85 1.63 -21.99
N VAL A 175 4.12 1.56 -22.35
CA VAL A 175 4.87 2.74 -22.80
C VAL A 175 4.30 3.20 -24.14
N SER A 176 4.00 4.49 -24.25
CA SER A 176 3.42 5.08 -25.44
C SER A 176 4.40 6.04 -26.10
N ALA A 177 4.68 5.79 -27.38
CA ALA A 177 5.51 6.67 -28.21
C ALA A 177 4.74 7.88 -28.75
N SER A 178 3.43 8.00 -28.48
CA SER A 178 2.66 9.16 -28.90
C SER A 178 3.21 10.43 -28.25
N ALA A 179 3.50 11.44 -29.06
CA ALA A 179 3.84 12.78 -28.58
C ALA A 179 2.62 13.50 -27.99
N ASP A 180 1.41 12.96 -28.18
CA ASP A 180 0.12 13.53 -27.79
C ASP A 180 -0.52 12.82 -26.60
N GLU A 181 0.25 11.99 -25.92
CA GLU A 181 -0.16 11.34 -24.69
C GLU A 181 0.89 11.59 -23.63
N LEU A 182 0.46 11.91 -22.41
CA LEU A 182 1.33 11.94 -21.25
C LEU A 182 0.75 11.04 -20.14
N LYS A 183 1.58 10.11 -19.66
CA LYS A 183 1.29 9.28 -18.49
C LYS A 183 2.15 9.73 -17.32
N VAL A 184 1.52 10.27 -16.29
CA VAL A 184 2.18 10.80 -15.10
C VAL A 184 1.74 9.99 -13.88
N LEU A 185 2.67 9.63 -13.00
CA LEU A 185 2.35 9.07 -11.70
C LEU A 185 2.61 10.13 -10.62
N THR A 186 1.69 10.31 -9.68
CA THR A 186 1.98 10.99 -8.41
C THR A 186 1.97 9.99 -7.27
N TYR A 187 2.97 10.05 -6.38
CA TYR A 187 3.11 9.09 -5.29
C TYR A 187 3.78 9.69 -4.05
N ASN A 188 3.02 9.87 -2.97
CA ASN A 188 3.59 10.00 -1.64
C ASN A 188 4.20 8.64 -1.23
N ILE A 189 5.54 8.57 -1.12
CA ILE A 189 6.27 7.32 -0.88
C ILE A 189 6.55 7.05 0.61
N TYR A 190 6.09 7.93 1.50
CA TYR A 190 6.16 7.75 2.94
C TYR A 190 7.55 7.39 3.45
N ALA A 191 8.59 8.06 2.94
CA ALA A 191 9.96 7.82 3.36
C ALA A 191 10.33 8.71 4.56
N LEU A 192 9.42 8.85 5.52
CA LEU A 192 9.53 9.71 6.70
C LEU A 192 10.28 9.02 7.86
N PRO A 193 11.52 9.45 8.20
CA PRO A 193 12.27 8.85 9.30
C PRO A 193 11.55 8.93 10.65
N MET A 194 11.79 7.94 11.53
CA MET A 194 11.18 7.80 12.88
C MET A 194 9.68 7.47 12.91
N VAL A 195 8.94 7.71 11.83
CA VAL A 195 7.50 7.42 11.71
C VAL A 195 7.28 6.18 10.86
N ALA A 196 7.83 6.19 9.63
CA ALA A 196 7.60 5.13 8.69
C ALA A 196 8.42 3.88 9.00
N SER A 197 7.80 2.71 8.82
CA SER A 197 8.46 1.41 8.99
C SER A 197 9.07 0.92 7.67
N LYS A 198 10.12 0.10 7.78
CA LYS A 198 10.78 -0.61 6.66
C LYS A 198 11.12 0.29 5.45
N ILE A 199 11.57 1.52 5.72
CA ILE A 199 11.75 2.53 4.68
C ILE A 199 12.73 2.03 3.60
N SER A 200 13.91 1.57 4.00
CA SER A 200 14.95 1.11 3.06
C SER A 200 14.48 -0.06 2.20
N GLU A 201 13.75 -1.00 2.77
CA GLU A 201 13.22 -2.17 2.07
C GLU A 201 12.10 -1.77 1.10
N ARG A 202 11.19 -0.87 1.50
CA ARG A 202 10.15 -0.33 0.61
C ARG A 202 10.77 0.43 -0.55
N LEU A 203 11.74 1.30 -0.29
CA LEU A 203 12.39 2.08 -1.34
C LEU A 203 13.25 1.23 -2.28
N ALA A 204 13.83 0.12 -1.81
CA ALA A 204 14.54 -0.82 -2.67
C ALA A 204 13.60 -1.62 -3.59
N GLU A 205 12.37 -1.88 -3.13
CA GLU A 205 11.37 -2.61 -3.92
C GLU A 205 10.60 -1.70 -4.89
N LEU A 206 10.36 -0.44 -4.51
CA LEU A 206 9.54 0.52 -5.23
C LEU A 206 9.82 0.59 -6.76
N PRO A 207 11.09 0.61 -7.24
CA PRO A 207 11.40 0.67 -8.67
C PRO A 207 10.83 -0.50 -9.49
N ASN A 208 10.60 -1.67 -8.89
CA ASN A 208 10.02 -2.84 -9.55
C ASN A 208 8.54 -2.63 -9.94
N HIS A 209 7.89 -1.61 -9.36
CA HIS A 209 6.46 -1.32 -9.55
C HIS A 209 6.20 -0.02 -10.30
N LEU A 210 7.24 0.77 -10.61
CA LEU A 210 7.10 2.10 -11.20
C LEU A 210 7.37 2.16 -12.71
N SER A 211 7.38 1.01 -13.40
CA SER A 211 7.60 0.98 -14.84
C SER A 211 6.36 1.40 -15.64
N GLY A 212 6.62 2.09 -16.76
CA GLY A 212 5.63 2.38 -17.80
C GLY A 212 5.14 3.83 -17.88
N TYR A 213 5.38 4.64 -16.84
CA TYR A 213 5.04 6.07 -16.83
C TYR A 213 6.06 6.89 -17.60
N ASP A 214 5.65 8.05 -18.13
CA ASP A 214 6.56 9.02 -18.75
C ASP A 214 7.28 9.85 -17.68
N VAL A 215 6.53 10.21 -16.64
CA VAL A 215 6.95 11.09 -15.53
C VAL A 215 6.42 10.53 -14.21
N ILE A 216 7.24 10.56 -13.17
CA ILE A 216 6.84 10.20 -11.81
C ILE A 216 7.16 11.37 -10.88
N MET A 217 6.16 11.80 -10.12
CA MET A 217 6.20 12.88 -9.14
C MET A 217 6.10 12.25 -7.75
N MET A 218 7.20 12.25 -7.00
CA MET A 218 7.23 11.67 -5.66
C MET A 218 7.17 12.76 -4.59
N GLN A 219 6.48 12.44 -3.50
CA GLN A 219 6.39 13.23 -2.27
C GLN A 219 6.91 12.41 -1.08
N GLU A 220 7.30 13.07 0.00
CA GLU A 220 7.90 12.47 1.19
C GLU A 220 9.13 11.59 0.93
N ALA A 221 9.93 11.92 -0.08
CA ALA A 221 11.22 11.28 -0.31
C ALA A 221 12.29 11.80 0.67
N PHE A 222 12.07 11.70 1.99
CA PHE A 222 12.94 12.31 3.01
C PHE A 222 14.13 11.43 3.43
N ALA A 223 13.94 10.11 3.50
CA ALA A 223 14.99 9.21 4.00
C ALA A 223 16.20 9.12 3.06
N SER A 224 17.39 8.96 3.62
CA SER A 224 18.65 8.86 2.87
C SER A 224 18.69 7.67 1.89
N SER A 225 17.96 6.59 2.17
CA SER A 225 17.85 5.43 1.27
C SER A 225 17.20 5.76 -0.09
N ARG A 226 16.56 6.94 -0.23
CA ARG A 226 16.07 7.47 -1.51
C ARG A 226 17.14 7.48 -2.60
N THR A 227 18.42 7.70 -2.24
CA THR A 227 19.51 7.73 -3.23
C THR A 227 19.66 6.39 -3.94
N GLY A 228 19.56 5.27 -3.22
CA GLY A 228 19.61 3.93 -3.83
C GLY A 228 18.45 3.69 -4.79
N MET A 229 17.23 4.05 -4.35
CA MET A 229 16.02 3.98 -5.18
C MET A 229 16.13 4.84 -6.44
N LEU A 230 16.54 6.10 -6.32
CA LEU A 230 16.70 7.03 -7.44
C LEU A 230 17.76 6.55 -8.44
N ASN A 231 18.87 5.99 -7.95
CA ASN A 231 19.89 5.38 -8.80
C ASN A 231 19.35 4.18 -9.59
N GLN A 232 18.51 3.34 -8.97
CA GLN A 232 17.87 2.23 -9.68
C GLN A 232 16.85 2.73 -10.71
N LEU A 233 16.02 3.72 -10.33
CA LEU A 233 15.07 4.36 -11.26
C LEU A 233 15.78 5.02 -12.44
N ALA A 234 17.01 5.53 -12.27
CA ALA A 234 17.77 6.19 -13.34
C ALA A 234 18.02 5.30 -14.56
N GLN A 235 17.94 3.97 -14.42
CA GLN A 235 18.04 3.03 -15.55
C GLN A 235 16.90 3.20 -16.56
N GLN A 236 15.74 3.69 -16.10
CA GLN A 236 14.55 3.91 -16.92
C GLN A 236 14.12 5.38 -16.97
N TYR A 237 14.41 6.14 -15.91
CA TYR A 237 14.08 7.54 -15.70
C TYR A 237 15.37 8.36 -15.47
N PRO A 238 16.21 8.53 -16.51
CA PRO A 238 17.54 9.14 -16.35
C PRO A 238 17.50 10.64 -16.06
N TYR A 239 16.38 11.32 -16.32
CA TYR A 239 16.24 12.75 -16.06
C TYR A 239 15.54 12.94 -14.72
N GLN A 240 16.26 13.45 -13.73
CA GLN A 240 15.77 13.60 -12.36
C GLN A 240 16.06 15.01 -11.86
N THR A 241 15.10 15.60 -11.17
CA THR A 241 15.30 16.91 -10.54
C THR A 241 16.15 16.80 -9.28
N HIS A 242 16.74 17.91 -8.86
CA HIS A 242 17.19 18.05 -7.48
C HIS A 242 15.98 18.16 -6.55
N ILE A 243 16.14 17.73 -5.30
CA ILE A 243 15.13 17.90 -4.26
C ILE A 243 15.24 19.34 -3.72
N PRO A 244 14.16 20.14 -3.76
CA PRO A 244 14.16 21.48 -3.18
C PRO A 244 14.54 21.46 -1.69
N VAL A 245 15.43 22.37 -1.31
CA VAL A 245 15.85 22.63 0.07
C VAL A 245 15.63 24.12 0.34
N GLY A 246 15.05 24.44 1.50
CA GLY A 246 14.87 25.80 1.97
C GLY A 246 16.17 26.39 2.49
N SER A 247 16.17 27.70 2.73
CA SER A 247 17.32 28.42 3.29
C SER A 247 17.41 28.33 4.83
N GLY A 248 16.46 27.66 5.47
CA GLY A 248 16.34 27.56 6.92
C GLY A 248 17.07 26.36 7.54
N TYR A 249 16.69 26.05 8.77
CA TYR A 249 17.24 24.94 9.57
C TYR A 249 16.23 23.80 9.74
N ASN A 250 15.35 23.60 8.74
CA ASN A 250 14.35 22.54 8.78
C ASN A 250 15.02 21.17 8.84
N LEU A 251 14.38 20.24 9.55
CA LEU A 251 14.90 18.90 9.76
C LEU A 251 14.86 18.08 8.46
N PHE A 252 13.83 18.33 7.64
CA PHE A 252 13.63 17.67 6.37
C PHE A 252 13.66 18.68 5.22
N ASP A 253 14.25 18.27 4.10
CA ASP A 253 14.06 18.96 2.82
C ASP A 253 12.59 18.85 2.35
N SER A 254 12.29 19.27 1.13
CA SER A 254 10.90 19.20 0.62
C SER A 254 10.37 17.78 0.42
N GLY A 255 11.26 16.79 0.29
CA GLY A 255 10.89 15.43 -0.10
C GLY A 255 10.28 15.32 -1.50
N LEU A 256 10.36 16.38 -2.32
CA LEU A 256 9.79 16.42 -3.67
C LEU A 256 10.86 16.05 -4.70
N VAL A 257 10.54 15.08 -5.55
CA VAL A 257 11.38 14.75 -6.71
C VAL A 257 10.53 14.39 -7.91
N ILE A 258 10.94 14.87 -9.09
CA ILE A 258 10.33 14.50 -10.36
C ILE A 258 11.39 13.72 -11.15
N VAL A 259 11.02 12.52 -11.60
CA VAL A 259 11.85 11.68 -12.47
C VAL A 259 11.12 11.43 -13.78
N SER A 260 11.86 11.39 -14.89
CA SER A 260 11.29 11.36 -16.24
C SER A 260 12.12 10.50 -17.18
N ARG A 261 11.42 9.82 -18.12
CA ARG A 261 12.04 9.15 -19.27
C ARG A 261 12.58 10.15 -20.30
N TYR A 262 11.99 11.33 -20.32
CA TYR A 262 12.22 12.39 -21.29
C TYR A 262 13.00 13.55 -20.69
N PRO A 263 13.80 14.29 -21.48
CA PRO A 263 14.61 15.39 -20.97
C PRO A 263 13.81 16.40 -20.16
N ILE A 264 14.28 16.67 -18.95
CA ILE A 264 13.84 17.81 -18.14
C ILE A 264 14.73 19.00 -18.53
N VAL A 265 14.16 20.00 -19.20
CA VAL A 265 14.93 21.12 -19.77
C VAL A 265 14.88 22.39 -18.92
N LYS A 266 13.90 22.48 -18.01
CA LYS A 266 13.75 23.60 -17.08
C LYS A 266 13.12 23.11 -15.79
N THR A 267 13.59 23.64 -14.67
CA THR A 267 12.98 23.43 -13.35
C THR A 267 12.77 24.78 -12.67
N ALA A 268 11.80 24.83 -11.77
CA ALA A 268 11.53 25.96 -10.89
C ALA A 268 10.93 25.42 -9.59
N GLN A 269 11.04 26.15 -8.49
CA GLN A 269 10.53 25.69 -7.21
C GLN A 269 10.06 26.86 -6.35
N LEU A 270 9.18 26.57 -5.41
CA LEU A 270 8.79 27.48 -4.34
C LEU A 270 8.69 26.68 -3.05
N ILE A 271 9.43 27.08 -2.02
CA ILE A 271 9.18 26.64 -0.64
C ILE A 271 8.06 27.52 -0.09
N TYR A 272 7.05 26.91 0.51
CA TYR A 272 5.93 27.66 1.06
C TYR A 272 6.43 28.54 2.22
N PRO A 273 6.05 29.83 2.22
CA PRO A 273 6.54 30.77 3.23
C PRO A 273 5.93 30.51 4.62
N ASP A 274 4.75 29.90 4.65
CA ASP A 274 3.98 29.61 5.86
C ASP A 274 3.75 28.10 6.00
N CYS A 275 3.69 27.64 7.24
CA CYS A 275 3.52 26.23 7.64
C CYS A 275 2.60 26.13 8.87
N THR A 276 2.13 24.92 9.19
CA THR A 276 1.38 24.67 10.44
C THR A 276 1.84 23.37 11.09
N GLY A 277 1.71 23.29 12.42
CA GLY A 277 1.96 22.04 13.16
C GLY A 277 3.34 21.43 12.89
N THR A 278 3.37 20.12 12.67
CA THR A 278 4.61 19.37 12.41
C THR A 278 5.19 19.62 11.02
N ASP A 279 4.42 20.20 10.09
CA ASP A 279 4.93 20.51 8.75
C ASP A 279 6.01 21.59 8.77
N CYS A 280 6.05 22.41 9.83
CA CYS A 280 7.09 23.41 10.02
C CYS A 280 8.50 22.82 10.21
N PHE A 281 8.65 21.49 10.31
CA PHE A 281 9.95 20.83 10.33
C PHE A 281 10.45 20.40 8.94
N ALA A 282 9.66 20.62 7.87
CA ALA A 282 10.00 20.25 6.50
C ALA A 282 9.91 21.46 5.55
N ASP A 283 10.77 21.50 4.54
CA ASP A 283 10.72 22.51 3.48
C ASP A 283 9.58 22.24 2.47
N LYS A 284 8.33 22.14 2.94
CA LYS A 284 7.17 21.88 2.06
C LYS A 284 7.07 22.96 0.98
N GLY A 285 6.63 22.55 -0.22
CA GLY A 285 6.64 23.43 -1.37
C GLY A 285 6.01 22.83 -2.62
N VAL A 286 6.39 23.41 -3.75
CA VAL A 286 6.06 22.92 -5.09
C VAL A 286 7.30 22.95 -5.97
N LEU A 287 7.48 21.89 -6.75
CA LEU A 287 8.53 21.69 -7.73
C LEU A 287 7.92 21.62 -9.11
N TYR A 288 8.38 22.45 -10.03
CA TYR A 288 8.00 22.50 -11.44
C TYR A 288 9.09 21.87 -12.32
N ALA A 289 8.67 21.16 -13.38
CA ALA A 289 9.55 20.68 -14.43
C ALA A 289 8.91 20.84 -15.82
N GLU A 290 9.72 21.26 -16.79
CA GLU A 290 9.43 21.25 -18.22
C GLU A 290 10.10 20.04 -18.88
N ILE A 291 9.31 19.25 -19.59
CA ILE A 291 9.67 17.93 -20.09
C ILE A 291 9.43 17.88 -21.60
N ILE A 292 10.45 17.49 -22.36
CA ILE A 292 10.36 17.42 -23.83
C ILE A 292 10.12 15.98 -24.29
N LYS A 293 8.85 15.63 -24.55
CA LYS A 293 8.45 14.32 -25.08
C LYS A 293 8.26 14.41 -26.59
N ASN A 294 9.15 13.76 -27.34
CA ASN A 294 9.07 13.66 -28.80
C ASN A 294 8.84 15.01 -29.52
N GLY A 295 9.52 16.06 -29.05
CA GLY A 295 9.44 17.41 -29.62
C GLY A 295 8.30 18.28 -29.08
N LYS A 296 7.45 17.78 -28.17
CA LYS A 296 6.41 18.56 -27.49
C LYS A 296 6.79 18.84 -26.04
N ALA A 297 6.50 20.06 -25.59
CA ALA A 297 6.71 20.47 -24.21
C ALA A 297 5.51 20.09 -23.34
N TYR A 298 5.82 19.48 -22.20
CA TYR A 298 4.89 19.17 -21.14
C TYR A 298 5.40 19.77 -19.84
N HIS A 299 4.48 20.35 -19.08
CA HIS A 299 4.80 21.05 -17.84
C HIS A 299 4.10 20.32 -16.71
N VAL A 300 4.86 19.95 -15.68
CA VAL A 300 4.34 19.25 -14.52
C VAL A 300 4.73 19.99 -13.24
N THR A 301 3.89 19.92 -12.22
CA THR A 301 4.27 20.28 -10.86
C THR A 301 4.00 19.13 -9.90
N SER A 302 4.93 18.92 -8.97
CA SER A 302 4.83 18.04 -7.81
C SER A 302 4.75 18.91 -6.56
N THR A 303 3.80 18.66 -5.67
CA THR A 303 3.68 19.35 -4.39
C THR A 303 3.27 18.39 -3.27
N HIS A 304 3.59 18.78 -2.04
CA HIS A 304 3.00 18.25 -0.83
C HIS A 304 2.57 19.45 0.02
N THR A 305 1.28 19.75 0.04
CA THR A 305 0.70 20.90 0.76
C THR A 305 0.58 20.61 2.26
N ALA A 306 0.14 21.61 3.04
CA ALA A 306 -0.05 21.48 4.48
C ALA A 306 -0.97 20.29 4.83
N SER A 307 -0.56 19.46 5.77
CA SER A 307 -1.25 18.25 6.23
C SER A 307 -2.30 18.56 7.29
N PHE A 308 -3.08 17.54 7.68
CA PHE A 308 -4.17 17.58 8.67
C PHE A 308 -5.40 18.41 8.27
N ASP A 309 -6.54 18.08 8.86
CA ASP A 309 -7.83 18.74 8.62
C ASP A 309 -8.18 19.80 9.67
N THR A 310 -7.19 20.41 10.32
CA THR A 310 -7.43 21.60 11.15
C THR A 310 -7.88 22.77 10.28
N ASP A 311 -8.70 23.68 10.83
CA ASP A 311 -9.17 24.86 10.08
C ASP A 311 -8.02 25.72 9.56
N GLU A 312 -6.95 25.86 10.35
CA GLU A 312 -5.74 26.58 9.96
C GLU A 312 -5.03 25.92 8.78
N ALA A 313 -4.82 24.60 8.82
CA ALA A 313 -4.17 23.88 7.74
C ALA A 313 -5.00 23.90 6.45
N ARG A 314 -6.32 23.74 6.56
CA ARG A 314 -7.25 23.82 5.42
C ARG A 314 -7.23 25.20 4.77
N ALA A 315 -7.25 26.27 5.57
CA ALA A 315 -7.12 27.64 5.06
C ALA A 315 -5.75 27.88 4.39
N LEU A 316 -4.66 27.41 5.01
CA LEU A 316 -3.32 27.53 4.45
C LEU A 316 -3.19 26.80 3.10
N ARG A 317 -3.76 25.61 2.95
CA ARG A 317 -3.76 24.88 1.67
C ARG A 317 -4.34 25.72 0.53
N GLN A 318 -5.40 26.50 0.79
CA GLN A 318 -6.00 27.38 -0.23
C GLN A 318 -5.04 28.48 -0.71
N VAL A 319 -4.23 29.03 0.19
CA VAL A 319 -3.15 29.98 -0.16
C VAL A 319 -2.05 29.26 -0.95
N GLN A 320 -1.66 28.06 -0.53
CA GLN A 320 -0.65 27.25 -1.22
C GLN A 320 -1.07 26.90 -2.66
N PHE A 321 -2.35 26.63 -2.91
CA PHE A 321 -2.87 26.44 -4.27
C PHE A 321 -2.74 27.69 -5.15
N GLN A 322 -2.95 28.88 -4.59
CA GLN A 322 -2.72 30.14 -5.32
C GLN A 322 -1.22 30.33 -5.62
N GLN A 323 -0.35 29.95 -4.69
CA GLN A 323 1.10 29.99 -4.87
C GLN A 323 1.60 29.01 -5.95
N ILE A 324 1.03 27.79 -6.02
CA ILE A 324 1.29 26.84 -7.11
C ILE A 324 0.93 27.47 -8.46
N ARG A 325 -0.27 28.03 -8.57
CA ARG A 325 -0.71 28.72 -9.80
C ARG A 325 0.21 29.89 -10.16
N GLN A 326 0.65 30.66 -9.17
CA GLN A 326 1.59 31.76 -9.38
C GLN A 326 2.93 31.27 -9.93
N LEU A 327 3.49 30.17 -9.38
CA LEU A 327 4.72 29.58 -9.88
C LEU A 327 4.59 29.14 -11.34
N VAL A 328 3.48 28.49 -11.70
CA VAL A 328 3.17 28.12 -13.09
C VAL A 328 3.10 29.34 -14.00
N ASN A 329 2.37 30.39 -13.60
CA ASN A 329 2.25 31.62 -14.37
C ASN A 329 3.61 32.30 -14.63
N GLN A 330 4.51 32.27 -13.65
CA GLN A 330 5.87 32.84 -13.79
C GLN A 330 6.71 32.13 -14.86
N GLN A 331 6.34 30.90 -15.24
CA GLN A 331 7.06 30.17 -16.29
C GLN A 331 6.68 30.64 -17.70
N ASN A 332 5.63 31.47 -17.84
CA ASN A 332 5.12 31.96 -19.12
C ASN A 332 4.88 30.83 -20.13
N VAL A 333 4.29 29.73 -19.67
CA VAL A 333 4.01 28.56 -20.50
C VAL A 333 3.06 28.95 -21.65
N PRO A 334 3.37 28.64 -22.91
CA PRO A 334 2.47 28.88 -24.03
C PRO A 334 1.14 28.13 -23.85
N SER A 335 0.03 28.75 -24.26
CA SER A 335 -1.30 28.14 -24.11
C SER A 335 -1.50 26.86 -24.94
N PHE A 336 -0.62 26.59 -25.91
CA PHE A 336 -0.61 25.36 -26.70
C PHE A 336 0.20 24.22 -26.08
N ASP A 337 0.94 24.45 -24.99
CA ASP A 337 1.60 23.39 -24.24
C ASP A 337 0.70 22.91 -23.10
N ALA A 338 0.90 21.67 -22.64
CA ALA A 338 0.08 21.08 -21.58
C ALA A 338 0.69 21.33 -20.20
N VAL A 339 -0.14 21.74 -19.23
CA VAL A 339 0.26 21.93 -17.83
C VAL A 339 -0.57 21.02 -16.92
N LEU A 340 0.11 20.14 -16.19
CA LEU A 340 -0.47 19.30 -15.16
C LEU A 340 0.08 19.69 -13.78
N MET A 341 -0.79 19.77 -12.79
CA MET A 341 -0.43 20.03 -11.40
C MET A 341 -0.85 18.85 -10.56
N GLY A 342 0.06 18.24 -9.81
CA GLY A 342 -0.25 17.07 -9.02
C GLY A 342 0.63 16.89 -7.80
N GLY A 343 0.30 15.90 -6.99
CA GLY A 343 0.90 15.68 -5.70
C GLY A 343 -0.10 15.19 -4.66
N ASP A 344 0.39 15.13 -3.42
CA ASP A 344 -0.46 15.04 -2.25
C ASP A 344 -0.95 16.46 -1.91
N PHE A 345 -2.22 16.72 -2.24
CA PHE A 345 -2.83 18.03 -1.99
C PHE A 345 -3.45 18.11 -0.59
N ASN A 346 -3.46 17.04 0.20
CA ASN A 346 -4.06 16.99 1.53
C ASN A 346 -5.51 17.51 1.59
N VAL A 347 -6.26 17.46 0.47
CA VAL A 347 -7.66 17.88 0.40
C VAL A 347 -8.54 16.65 0.30
N ASN A 348 -9.14 16.24 1.42
CA ASN A 348 -10.04 15.11 1.44
C ASN A 348 -11.41 15.45 0.81
N LYS A 349 -11.59 15.16 -0.48
CA LYS A 349 -12.87 15.46 -1.19
C LYS A 349 -14.08 14.70 -0.62
N LEU A 350 -13.86 13.62 0.13
CA LEU A 350 -14.93 12.82 0.74
C LEU A 350 -15.54 13.52 1.95
N LEU A 351 -14.73 14.29 2.68
CA LEU A 351 -15.13 15.00 3.89
C LEU A 351 -15.36 16.50 3.63
N TRP A 352 -14.55 17.12 2.77
CA TRP A 352 -14.51 18.56 2.53
C TRP A 352 -14.72 18.90 1.04
N PRO A 353 -15.92 18.69 0.49
CA PRO A 353 -16.20 18.95 -0.92
C PRO A 353 -16.01 20.42 -1.31
N GLN A 354 -16.25 21.37 -0.39
CA GLN A 354 -16.03 22.80 -0.65
C GLN A 354 -14.53 23.14 -0.78
N ASP A 355 -13.67 22.56 0.08
CA ASP A 355 -12.23 22.78 0.01
C ASP A 355 -11.66 22.21 -1.29
N TYR A 356 -12.21 21.09 -1.77
CA TYR A 356 -11.92 20.52 -3.09
C TYR A 356 -12.34 21.43 -4.25
N GLN A 357 -13.53 22.05 -4.20
CA GLN A 357 -13.92 23.03 -5.23
C GLN A 357 -13.03 24.27 -5.19
N ASN A 358 -12.73 24.78 -3.99
CA ASN A 358 -11.84 25.93 -3.80
C ASN A 358 -10.43 25.65 -4.32
N MET A 359 -9.91 24.45 -4.10
CA MET A 359 -8.63 24.01 -4.66
C MET A 359 -8.62 24.11 -6.19
N LEU A 360 -9.64 23.58 -6.88
CA LEU A 360 -9.74 23.65 -8.34
C LEU A 360 -9.84 25.11 -8.84
N MET A 361 -10.59 25.96 -8.15
CA MET A 361 -10.69 27.40 -8.47
C MET A 361 -9.36 28.13 -8.27
N ASN A 362 -8.67 27.89 -7.15
CA ASN A 362 -7.39 28.51 -6.81
C ASN A 362 -6.29 28.10 -7.80
N LEU A 363 -6.25 26.82 -8.20
CA LEU A 363 -5.36 26.31 -9.24
C LEU A 363 -5.78 26.74 -10.66
N ASN A 364 -7.04 27.13 -10.85
CA ASN A 364 -7.70 27.27 -12.15
C ASN A 364 -7.49 26.02 -13.04
N ALA A 365 -7.93 24.89 -12.50
CA ALA A 365 -7.69 23.59 -13.08
C ALA A 365 -8.94 22.71 -13.11
N THR A 366 -8.91 21.69 -13.96
CA THR A 366 -9.94 20.65 -14.05
C THR A 366 -9.35 19.31 -13.64
N ALA A 367 -10.03 18.60 -12.75
CA ALA A 367 -9.65 17.24 -12.36
C ALA A 367 -10.17 16.22 -13.40
N ALA A 368 -9.34 15.22 -13.70
CA ALA A 368 -9.76 14.09 -14.51
C ALA A 368 -10.69 13.14 -13.73
N PRO A 369 -11.60 12.41 -14.41
CA PRO A 369 -12.41 11.37 -13.77
C PRO A 369 -11.56 10.33 -13.02
N SER A 370 -11.99 9.96 -11.81
CA SER A 370 -11.32 8.93 -11.01
C SER A 370 -11.71 7.52 -11.46
N THR A 371 -10.72 6.65 -11.58
CA THR A 371 -10.80 5.23 -11.97
C THR A 371 -9.89 4.40 -11.06
N GLY A 372 -9.78 3.09 -11.28
CA GLY A 372 -9.01 2.20 -10.41
C GLY A 372 -9.68 2.01 -9.04
N TYR A 373 -8.91 2.11 -7.95
CA TYR A 373 -9.44 2.07 -6.58
C TYR A 373 -10.05 3.42 -6.17
N THR A 374 -11.32 3.64 -6.50
CA THR A 374 -11.96 4.96 -6.35
C THR A 374 -12.38 5.34 -4.93
N ALA A 375 -12.20 4.45 -3.95
CA ALA A 375 -12.64 4.70 -2.58
C ALA A 375 -11.83 5.82 -1.89
N SER A 376 -10.53 5.90 -2.16
CA SER A 376 -9.55 6.68 -1.37
C SER A 376 -8.16 6.55 -1.98
N THR A 377 -7.25 7.47 -1.64
CA THR A 377 -5.80 7.33 -1.89
C THR A 377 -5.03 7.06 -0.60
N PHE A 378 -5.67 7.25 0.55
CA PHE A 378 -5.16 6.92 1.87
C PHE A 378 -6.23 6.09 2.61
N ASP A 379 -5.97 4.82 2.91
CA ASP A 379 -7.01 3.90 3.42
C ASP A 379 -6.51 2.88 4.46
N PRO A 380 -6.70 3.14 5.76
CA PRO A 380 -6.28 2.24 6.84
C PRO A 380 -7.11 0.96 6.94
N ARG A 381 -8.23 0.84 6.21
CA ARG A 381 -9.04 -0.40 6.19
C ARG A 381 -8.35 -1.50 5.39
N VAL A 382 -7.54 -1.12 4.42
CA VAL A 382 -6.85 -2.07 3.52
C VAL A 382 -5.33 -1.91 3.55
N ASN A 383 -4.80 -0.73 3.89
CA ASN A 383 -3.37 -0.46 3.99
C ASN A 383 -2.93 -0.36 5.45
N LYS A 384 -2.08 -1.30 5.90
CA LYS A 384 -1.60 -1.33 7.29
C LYS A 384 -0.70 -0.14 7.63
N LEU A 385 0.02 0.40 6.65
CA LEU A 385 0.90 1.55 6.87
C LEU A 385 0.10 2.83 7.15
N ALA A 386 -1.04 3.02 6.48
CA ALA A 386 -1.98 4.12 6.75
C ALA A 386 -2.56 4.05 8.16
N GLY A 387 -2.79 2.83 8.66
CA GLY A 387 -3.26 2.59 10.03
C GLY A 387 -2.20 2.68 11.11
N ALA A 388 -0.93 2.93 10.77
CA ALA A 388 0.16 2.94 11.72
C ALA A 388 0.14 4.20 12.62
N ALA A 389 0.66 4.06 13.83
CA ALA A 389 0.84 5.20 14.73
C ALA A 389 1.79 6.24 14.10
N GLY A 390 1.36 7.50 14.08
CA GLY A 390 2.12 8.61 13.46
C GLY A 390 1.83 8.84 11.96
N SER A 391 1.01 8.00 11.33
CA SER A 391 0.36 8.27 10.03
C SER A 391 -1.07 8.79 10.28
N GLY A 392 -2.05 8.43 9.45
CA GLY A 392 -3.43 8.94 9.48
C GLY A 392 -4.44 8.15 10.34
N GLY A 393 -4.03 7.05 10.97
CA GLY A 393 -4.85 6.34 11.95
C GLY A 393 -6.07 5.64 11.33
N THR A 394 -7.29 6.12 11.59
CA THR A 394 -8.54 5.48 11.10
C THR A 394 -9.22 6.25 9.97
N ALA A 395 -8.64 7.35 9.51
CA ALA A 395 -9.23 8.20 8.48
C ALA A 395 -9.12 7.56 7.09
N VAL A 396 -10.22 7.54 6.34
CA VAL A 396 -10.25 7.14 4.93
C VAL A 396 -10.34 8.40 4.09
N GLU A 397 -9.35 8.63 3.24
CA GLU A 397 -9.15 9.93 2.62
C GLU A 397 -8.75 9.81 1.15
N TYR A 398 -9.14 10.81 0.36
CA TYR A 398 -8.69 10.96 -1.02
C TYR A 398 -7.92 12.26 -1.09
N LEU A 399 -6.60 12.19 -1.19
CA LEU A 399 -5.68 13.30 -0.96
C LEU A 399 -4.77 13.59 -2.16
N ASP A 400 -4.55 12.59 -3.01
CA ASP A 400 -3.59 12.64 -4.12
C ASP A 400 -4.30 12.92 -5.45
N TYR A 401 -3.79 13.88 -6.21
CA TYR A 401 -4.45 14.36 -7.43
C TYR A 401 -3.46 14.68 -8.54
N ILE A 402 -3.97 14.64 -9.78
CA ILE A 402 -3.36 15.30 -10.94
C ILE A 402 -4.48 16.07 -11.65
N VAL A 403 -4.31 17.38 -11.80
CA VAL A 403 -5.28 18.28 -12.42
C VAL A 403 -4.67 19.00 -13.61
N ALA A 404 -5.47 19.26 -14.65
CA ALA A 404 -5.02 19.97 -15.85
C ALA A 404 -5.36 21.46 -15.75
N SER A 405 -4.40 22.33 -16.04
CA SER A 405 -4.62 23.78 -16.05
C SER A 405 -5.64 24.19 -17.12
N ASN A 406 -6.58 25.09 -16.79
CA ASN A 406 -7.65 25.51 -17.72
C ASN A 406 -7.22 26.54 -18.78
N THR A 407 -6.03 27.15 -18.63
CA THR A 407 -5.48 28.19 -19.53
C THR A 407 -4.48 27.66 -20.56
N HIS A 408 -4.25 26.35 -20.56
CA HIS A 408 -3.23 25.67 -21.36
C HIS A 408 -3.89 24.59 -22.22
N ARG A 409 -3.10 23.79 -22.95
CA ARG A 409 -3.62 22.75 -23.85
C ARG A 409 -4.49 21.76 -23.07
N GLN A 410 -5.75 21.64 -23.48
CA GLN A 410 -6.73 20.76 -22.82
C GLN A 410 -6.62 19.32 -23.33
N PRO A 411 -6.72 18.31 -22.44
CA PRO A 411 -6.82 16.93 -22.85
C PRO A 411 -8.19 16.65 -23.49
N ILE A 412 -8.20 15.87 -24.57
CA ILE A 412 -9.44 15.35 -25.19
C ILE A 412 -9.97 14.12 -24.45
N GLN A 413 -9.09 13.39 -23.77
CA GLN A 413 -9.43 12.28 -22.88
C GLN A 413 -8.45 12.30 -21.70
N SER A 414 -8.98 12.14 -20.48
CA SER A 414 -8.15 12.04 -19.30
C SER A 414 -8.75 11.09 -18.27
N ARG A 415 -7.90 10.50 -17.43
CA ARG A 415 -8.31 9.82 -16.20
C ARG A 415 -7.23 9.90 -15.13
N ASN A 416 -7.66 9.90 -13.87
CA ASN A 416 -6.83 9.61 -12.71
C ASN A 416 -7.20 8.22 -12.20
N ASP A 417 -6.24 7.32 -12.14
CA ASP A 417 -6.44 5.91 -11.81
C ASP A 417 -5.65 5.60 -10.54
N VAL A 418 -6.36 5.35 -9.44
CA VAL A 418 -5.71 5.03 -8.15
C VAL A 418 -5.22 3.59 -8.19
N ARG A 419 -3.92 3.40 -8.01
CA ARG A 419 -3.24 2.10 -8.11
C ARG A 419 -2.95 1.52 -6.74
N ILE A 420 -3.26 0.24 -6.58
CA ILE A 420 -2.84 -0.52 -5.39
C ILE A 420 -1.53 -1.23 -5.72
N LEU A 421 -0.41 -0.64 -5.30
CA LEU A 421 0.91 -1.25 -5.45
C LEU A 421 1.27 -2.03 -4.21
N ARG A 422 1.37 -3.35 -4.38
CA ARG A 422 1.79 -4.29 -3.33
C ARG A 422 2.89 -5.18 -3.84
N THR A 423 3.61 -5.78 -2.92
CA THR A 423 4.63 -6.78 -3.19
C THR A 423 4.46 -7.98 -2.28
N THR A 424 5.02 -9.11 -2.72
CA THR A 424 5.28 -10.24 -1.82
C THR A 424 6.73 -10.32 -1.38
N ALA A 425 7.63 -9.40 -1.73
CA ALA A 425 9.07 -9.48 -1.43
C ALA A 425 9.36 -9.84 0.04
N ASP A 426 10.37 -10.68 0.28
CA ASP A 426 10.72 -11.24 1.60
C ASP A 426 10.70 -10.19 2.75
N PRO A 427 11.41 -9.04 2.63
CA PRO A 427 11.44 -8.06 3.71
C PRO A 427 10.09 -7.37 3.96
N LEU A 428 9.20 -7.39 2.99
CA LEU A 428 7.91 -6.68 3.00
C LEU A 428 6.72 -7.63 3.13
N TYR A 429 6.96 -8.93 3.26
CA TYR A 429 5.90 -9.92 3.50
C TYR A 429 5.12 -9.55 4.77
N MET A 430 3.78 -9.62 4.70
CA MET A 430 2.85 -9.17 5.75
C MET A 430 2.80 -7.64 6.00
N THR A 431 3.58 -6.86 5.25
CA THR A 431 3.42 -5.40 5.12
C THR A 431 2.69 -5.07 3.81
N TRP A 432 3.04 -5.77 2.73
CA TRP A 432 2.43 -5.73 1.40
C TRP A 432 2.56 -4.39 0.67
N ASP A 433 2.04 -3.32 1.25
CA ASP A 433 1.98 -1.98 0.66
C ASP A 433 3.36 -1.31 0.69
N LEU A 434 3.64 -0.49 -0.34
CA LEU A 434 4.93 0.18 -0.54
C LEU A 434 4.96 1.60 0.04
N SER A 435 3.81 2.13 0.44
CA SER A 435 3.61 3.41 1.12
C SER A 435 2.27 3.34 1.88
N ASP A 436 2.00 4.28 2.78
CA ASP A 436 0.67 4.46 3.37
C ASP A 436 -0.33 5.11 2.40
N HIS A 437 0.16 5.83 1.39
CA HIS A 437 -0.63 6.29 0.26
C HIS A 437 -0.66 5.27 -0.90
N PHE A 438 -1.71 5.33 -1.69
CA PHE A 438 -1.83 4.70 -2.99
C PHE A 438 -1.50 5.70 -4.09
N PRO A 439 -0.63 5.37 -5.05
CA PRO A 439 -0.29 6.30 -6.12
C PRO A 439 -1.47 6.53 -7.09
N VAL A 440 -1.47 7.71 -7.71
CA VAL A 440 -2.45 8.08 -8.73
C VAL A 440 -1.77 8.20 -10.08
N MET A 441 -2.18 7.36 -11.03
CA MET A 441 -1.76 7.43 -12.42
C MET A 441 -2.70 8.36 -13.19
N GLY A 442 -2.17 9.43 -13.75
CA GLY A 442 -2.84 10.30 -14.70
C GLY A 442 -2.49 9.93 -16.14
N GLN A 443 -3.49 9.64 -16.98
CA GLN A 443 -3.30 9.47 -18.43
C GLN A 443 -4.05 10.58 -19.14
N PHE A 444 -3.34 11.38 -19.94
CA PHE A 444 -3.87 12.55 -20.63
C PHE A 444 -3.54 12.44 -22.12
N ASN A 445 -4.58 12.40 -22.96
CA ASN A 445 -4.46 12.43 -24.41
C ASN A 445 -4.89 13.79 -24.94
N TYR A 446 -4.17 14.28 -25.94
CA TYR A 446 -4.34 15.61 -26.50
C TYR A 446 -4.60 15.53 -28.02
N SER A 447 -5.27 16.55 -28.58
CA SER A 447 -5.35 16.70 -30.03
C SER A 447 -3.98 17.07 -30.58
N PRO A 448 -3.48 16.44 -31.67
CA PRO A 448 -2.15 16.67 -32.23
C PRO A 448 -1.72 18.12 -32.39
#